data_AF-A0A9E2X6J0-F1
#
_entry.id   AF-A0A9E2X6J0-F1
#
_cell.length_a   1.000
_cell.length_b   1.000
_cell.length_c   1.000
_cell.angle_alpha   90.00
_cell.angle_beta   90.00
_cell.angle_gamma   90.00
#
_symmetry.space_group_name_H-M   'P 1'
#
loop_
_entity.id
_entity.type
_entity.pdbx_description
1 polymer ?
#
loop_
_entity_poly.entity_id
_entity_poly.type
_entity_poly.pdbx_seq_one_letter_code
_entity_poly.pdbx_strand_id
1 'polypeptide(L)' 'MAKAKTKTDLDAELQELKETVRKLAAHAEVVAVALRTPEAVAAPELDDAIAGIHGLYEDLLP' A
#
# COMPACT_ATOMS: atom_id res chain seq x y z
N MET A 1 2.30 29.10 -14.10
CA MET A 1 3.09 28.18 -14.93
C MET A 1 3.57 27.05 -14.02
N ALA A 2 3.18 25.80 -14.30
CA ALA A 2 3.69 24.67 -13.52
C ALA A 2 5.20 24.55 -13.77
N LYS A 3 6.00 24.63 -12.72
CA LYS A 3 7.44 24.44 -12.78
C LYS A 3 7.70 23.01 -13.27
N ALA A 4 8.51 22.83 -14.31
CA ALA A 4 8.87 21.50 -14.77
C ALA A 4 9.60 20.77 -13.63
N LYS A 5 9.11 19.59 -13.25
CA LYS A 5 9.76 18.75 -12.23
C LYS A 5 11.16 18.38 -12.70
N THR A 6 12.11 18.42 -11.78
CA THR A 6 13.48 17.96 -12.07
C THR A 6 13.51 16.45 -12.12
N LYS A 7 14.56 15.88 -12.72
CA LYS A 7 14.79 14.43 -12.68
C LYS A 7 14.81 13.90 -11.24
N THR A 8 15.44 14.63 -10.32
CA THR A 8 15.51 14.27 -8.90
C THR A 8 14.13 14.23 -8.26
N ASP A 9 13.24 15.18 -8.59
CA ASP A 9 11.87 15.20 -8.06
C ASP A 9 11.09 13.96 -8.56
N LEU A 10 11.24 13.62 -9.85
CA LEU A 10 10.61 12.43 -10.44
C LEU A 10 11.16 11.13 -9.87
N ASP A 11 12.46 11.05 -9.61
CA ASP A 11 13.09 9.88 -8.99
C ASP A 11 12.59 9.68 -7.55
N ALA A 12 12.39 10.77 -6.79
CA ALA A 12 11.81 10.71 -5.44
C ALA A 12 10.36 10.22 -5.46
N GLU A 13 9.52 10.79 -6.33
CA GLU A 13 8.12 10.37 -6.51
C GLU A 13 8.02 8.89 -6.94
N LEU A 14 8.94 8.43 -7.79
CA LEU A 14 8.98 7.04 -8.20
C LEU A 14 9.35 6.10 -7.04
N GLN A 15 10.26 6.51 -6.15
CA GLN A 15 10.61 5.70 -4.98
C GLN A 15 9.45 5.63 -3.99
N GLU A 16 8.78 6.75 -3.75
CA GLU A 16 7.57 6.80 -2.92
C GLU A 16 6.48 5.88 -3.49
N LEU A 17 6.20 5.97 -4.79
CA LEU A 17 5.23 5.09 -5.44
C LEU A 17 5.61 3.60 -5.32
N LYS A 18 6.89 3.25 -5.49
CA LYS A 18 7.36 1.87 -5.32
C LYS A 18 7.15 1.38 -3.89
N GLU A 19 7.39 2.23 -2.90
CA GLU A 19 7.17 1.89 -1.50
C GLU A 19 5.68 1.69 -1.21
N THR A 20 4.82 2.58 -1.70
CA THR A 20 3.35 2.45 -1.59
C THR A 20 2.86 1.16 -2.22
N VAL A 21 3.31 0.83 -3.43
CA VAL A 21 2.94 -0.44 -4.10
C VAL A 21 3.44 -1.66 -3.32
N ARG A 22 4.65 -1.60 -2.74
CA ARG A 22 5.19 -2.69 -1.92
C ARG A 22 4.35 -2.92 -0.66
N LYS A 23 3.94 -1.84 0.04
CA LYS A 23 3.07 -1.93 1.22
C LYS A 23 1.70 -2.51 0.85
N LEU A 24 1.12 -2.03 -0.25
CA LEU A 24 -0.16 -2.55 -0.76
C LEU A 24 -0.09 -4.05 -1.06
N ALA A 25 0.96 -4.50 -1.73
CA ALA A 25 1.15 -5.93 -2.05
C ALA A 25 1.22 -6.78 -0.78
N ALA A 26 1.97 -6.34 0.24
CA ALA A 26 2.09 -7.06 1.51
C ALA A 26 0.73 -7.23 2.22
N HIS A 27 -0.07 -6.17 2.32
CA HIS A 27 -1.39 -6.25 2.94
C HIS A 27 -2.36 -7.10 2.10
N ALA A 28 -2.32 -6.97 0.77
CA ALA A 28 -3.16 -7.76 -0.14
C ALA A 28 -2.83 -9.27 -0.08
N GLU A 29 -1.56 -9.64 0.14
CA GLU A 29 -1.16 -11.03 0.35
C GLU A 29 -1.82 -11.62 1.60
N VAL A 30 -1.84 -10.89 2.72
CA VAL A 30 -2.51 -11.34 3.96
C VAL A 30 -4.00 -11.57 3.72
N VAL A 31 -4.68 -10.62 3.07
CA VAL A 31 -6.11 -10.76 2.71
C VAL A 31 -6.33 -11.96 1.79
N ALA A 32 -5.46 -12.16 0.79
CA ALA A 32 -5.57 -13.28 -0.14
C ALA A 32 -5.37 -14.64 0.56
N VAL A 33 -4.46 -14.73 1.53
CA VAL A 33 -4.27 -15.94 2.34
C VAL A 33 -5.51 -16.19 3.21
N ALA A 34 -6.01 -15.17 3.92
CA ALA A 34 -7.21 -15.28 4.74
C ALA A 34 -8.45 -15.73 3.94
N LEU A 35 -8.60 -15.28 2.69
CA LEU A 35 -9.70 -15.70 1.81
C LEU A 35 -9.60 -17.17 1.38
N ARG A 36 -8.38 -17.70 1.21
CA ARG A 36 -8.16 -19.10 0.79
C ARG A 36 -8.19 -20.06 1.98
N THR A 37 -7.70 -19.62 3.14
CA THR A 37 -7.55 -20.43 4.35
C THR A 37 -7.74 -19.53 5.57
N PRO A 38 -8.98 -19.32 6.03
CA PRO A 38 -9.31 -18.38 7.10
C PRO A 38 -8.55 -18.62 8.42
N GLU A 39 -8.25 -19.87 8.75
CA GLU A 39 -7.51 -20.26 9.94
C GLU A 39 -5.99 -20.00 9.87
N ALA A 40 -5.46 -19.65 8.69
CA ALA A 40 -4.03 -19.40 8.50
C ALA A 40 -3.58 -17.98 8.88
N VAL A 41 -4.53 -17.07 9.10
CA VAL A 41 -4.27 -15.67 9.47
C VAL A 41 -5.00 -15.36 10.77
N ALA A 42 -4.30 -14.82 11.76
CA ALA A 42 -4.97 -14.41 12.99
C ALA A 42 -5.86 -13.19 12.72
N ALA A 43 -7.04 -13.11 13.37
CA ALA A 43 -7.96 -11.97 13.16
C ALA A 43 -7.28 -10.59 13.29
N PRO A 44 -6.39 -10.32 14.28
CA PRO A 44 -5.68 -9.05 14.36
C PRO A 44 -4.78 -8.77 13.15
N GLU A 45 -4.16 -9.78 12.56
CA GLU A 45 -3.29 -9.61 11.37
C GLU A 45 -4.13 -9.27 10.13
N LEU A 46 -5.32 -9.85 10.01
CA LEU A 46 -6.27 -9.51 8.95
C LEU A 46 -6.82 -8.09 9.12
N ASP A 47 -7.16 -7.71 10.35
CA ASP A 47 -7.63 -6.35 10.67
C ASP A 47 -6.54 -5.31 10.36
N ASP A 48 -5.29 -5.58 10.75
CA ASP A 48 -4.13 -4.74 10.45
C ASP A 48 -3.89 -4.62 8.93
N ALA A 49 -4.05 -5.71 8.18
CA ALA A 49 -3.92 -5.68 6.73
C ALA A 49 -5.01 -4.83 6.06
N ILE A 50 -6.27 -4.97 6.49
CA ILE A 50 -7.38 -4.17 5.97
C ILE A 50 -7.19 -2.69 6.32
N ALA A 51 -6.81 -2.39 7.57
CA ALA A 51 -6.51 -1.02 8.01
C ALA A 51 -5.36 -0.41 7.20
N GLY A 52 -4.30 -1.19 6.94
CA GLY A 52 -3.17 -0.76 6.11
C GLY A 52 -3.58 -0.41 4.68
N ILE A 53 -4.45 -1.21 4.04
CA ILE A 53 -4.98 -0.90 2.70
C ILE A 53 -5.82 0.39 2.72
N HIS A 54 -6.68 0.57 3.73
CA HIS A 54 -7.45 1.80 3.87
C HIS A 54 -6.56 3.03 4.07
N GLY A 55 -5.53 2.94 4.93
CA GLY A 55 -4.58 4.03 5.12
C GLY A 55 -3.87 4.43 3.81
N LEU A 56 -3.40 3.44 3.04
CA LEU A 56 -2.81 3.70 1.72
C LEU A 56 -3.80 4.33 0.74
N TYR A 57 -5.09 4.01 0.82
CA TYR A 57 -6.11 4.64 -0.02
C TYR A 57 -6.40 6.08 0.41
N GLU A 58 -6.47 6.35 1.71
CA GLU A 58 -6.66 7.68 2.27
C GLU A 58 -5.52 8.62 1.87
N ASP A 59 -4.27 8.14 1.87
CA ASP A 59 -3.09 8.88 1.45
C ASP A 59 -3.12 9.28 -0.05
N LEU A 60 -3.97 8.64 -0.86
CA LEU A 60 -4.14 8.94 -2.29
C LEU A 60 -5.30 9.91 -2.57
N LEU A 61 -6.08 10.29 -1.56
CA LEU A 61 -7.18 11.24 -1.72
C LEU A 61 -6.64 12.67 -1.95
N PRO A 62 -7.32 13.46 -2.81
CA PRO A 62 -6.89 14.81 -3.18
C PRO A 62 -7.07 15.87 -2.07
#